data_AF-A0A6H1ZQJ5-F1
#
_entry.id   AF-A0A6H1ZQJ5-F1
#
_cell.length_a   1.000
_cell.length_b   1.000
_cell.length_c   1.000
_cell.angle_alpha   90.00
_cell.angle_beta   90.00
_cell.angle_gamma   90.00
#
_symmetry.space_group_name_H-M   'P 1'
#
loop_
_entity.id
_entity.type
_entity.pdbx_description
1 polymer ?
#
loop_
_entity_poly.entity_id
_entity_poly.type
_entity_poly.pdbx_seq_one_letter_code
_entity_poly.pdbx_strand_id
1 'polypeptide(L)'
;MPAPEIKWSGLSTGGAFKVPVIAFIGRLTSIVEDAGSQFGLRLIEKYDQVQILESPAPWPWATIDISIKYSDREESGWGRHVASAKVLGIAAQAPNLAAAKAELIGKMYELRQKDETYGEDAKTGQTFHGDVWRFVRVVQPGQAQTFPQPQYAQPQPTPVQPVGPQVAIPAQQPVAQTQSPAPAPAPQATGGLNLTPDPSDTAAIRAKKLLNGRALNEWLGVALIDDRIKADPAFINSVYDQSFIVGLKASGQVTQGADGKFQVVS
;
A
#
# COMPACT_ATOMS: atom_id res chain seq x y z
N MET A 1 27.67 -4.60 -16.28
CA MET A 1 26.79 -3.68 -15.53
C MET A 1 25.98 -4.51 -14.56
N PRO A 2 25.95 -4.18 -13.26
CA PRO A 2 25.09 -4.89 -12.31
C PRO A 2 23.61 -4.65 -12.67
N ALA A 3 22.78 -5.69 -12.50
CA ALA A 3 21.35 -5.64 -12.81
C ALA A 3 20.61 -4.63 -11.91
N PRO A 4 19.56 -3.95 -12.41
CA PRO A 4 18.78 -3.01 -11.61
C PRO A 4 18.09 -3.71 -10.44
N GLU A 5 18.18 -3.09 -9.27
CA GLU A 5 17.60 -3.56 -8.01
C GLU A 5 16.07 -3.39 -8.03
N ILE A 6 15.35 -4.51 -7.96
CA ILE A 6 13.88 -4.55 -7.87
C ILE A 6 13.47 -4.10 -6.45
N LYS A 7 12.74 -2.99 -6.33
CA LYS A 7 12.19 -2.53 -5.04
C LYS A 7 10.94 -3.33 -4.67
N TRP A 8 10.97 -3.97 -3.51
CA TRP A 8 9.94 -4.84 -2.95
C TRP A 8 8.85 -4.04 -2.23
N SER A 9 7.59 -4.48 -2.28
CA SER A 9 6.50 -3.93 -1.46
C SER A 9 6.01 -4.98 -0.45
N GLY A 10 6.46 -4.82 0.80
CA GLY A 10 6.13 -5.65 1.97
C GLY A 10 4.76 -5.36 2.60
N LEU A 11 3.92 -6.35 2.97
CA LEU A 11 3.08 -6.16 4.16
C LEU A 11 4.03 -5.95 5.33
N SER A 12 3.68 -5.08 6.26
CA SER A 12 4.08 -5.19 7.66
C SER A 12 2.83 -5.16 8.52
N THR A 13 2.39 -6.31 9.05
CA THR A 13 1.47 -6.33 10.19
C THR A 13 2.29 -6.00 11.44
N GLY A 14 2.47 -4.69 11.64
CA GLY A 14 3.30 -4.11 12.68
C GLY A 14 3.60 -2.64 12.38
N GLY A 15 2.57 -1.79 12.37
CA GLY A 15 2.74 -0.40 12.81
C GLY A 15 2.56 0.78 11.84
N ALA A 16 2.44 0.64 10.51
CA ALA A 16 2.28 1.86 9.68
C ALA A 16 1.53 1.75 8.34
N PHE A 17 1.26 0.56 7.80
CA PHE A 17 0.45 0.43 6.58
C PHE A 17 -0.50 -0.76 6.73
N LYS A 18 -1.70 -0.51 7.28
CA LYS A 18 -2.81 -1.46 7.22
C LYS A 18 -3.37 -1.42 5.80
N VAL A 19 -2.87 -2.32 4.97
CA VAL A 19 -3.47 -2.62 3.68
C VAL A 19 -4.79 -3.38 3.90
N PRO A 20 -5.82 -3.09 3.10
CA PRO A 20 -7.16 -3.65 3.31
C PRO A 20 -7.30 -5.15 3.00
N VAL A 21 -6.35 -5.83 2.35
CA VAL A 21 -6.56 -7.23 1.93
C VAL A 21 -6.84 -8.17 3.11
N ILE A 22 -8.04 -8.75 3.13
CA ILE A 22 -8.50 -9.71 4.13
C ILE A 22 -8.24 -11.14 3.66
N ALA A 23 -8.47 -11.43 2.37
CA ALA A 23 -8.24 -12.75 1.81
C ALA A 23 -7.78 -12.67 0.35
N PHE A 24 -6.85 -13.55 -0.03
CA PHE A 24 -6.35 -13.66 -1.38
C PHE A 24 -5.89 -15.07 -1.71
N ILE A 25 -5.80 -15.34 -3.01
CA ILE A 25 -5.08 -16.49 -3.54
C ILE A 25 -3.81 -15.97 -4.19
N GLY A 26 -2.68 -16.63 -3.94
CA GLY A 26 -1.42 -16.26 -4.56
C GLY A 26 -0.46 -17.43 -4.59
N ARG A 27 0.51 -17.37 -5.49
CA ARG A 27 1.61 -18.32 -5.55
C ARG A 27 2.76 -17.82 -4.69
N LEU A 28 3.17 -18.61 -3.71
CA LEU A 28 4.29 -18.27 -2.83
C LEU A 28 5.61 -18.43 -3.60
N THR A 29 6.33 -17.35 -3.83
CA THR A 29 7.58 -17.34 -4.60
C THR A 29 8.83 -17.40 -3.75
N SER A 30 8.80 -16.84 -2.54
CA SER A 30 9.94 -16.86 -1.62
C SER A 30 9.53 -16.61 -0.17
N ILE A 31 10.38 -17.06 0.76
CA ILE A 31 10.31 -16.73 2.18
C ILE A 31 11.66 -16.16 2.58
N VAL A 32 11.69 -14.90 3.00
CA VAL A 32 12.91 -14.18 3.40
C VAL A 32 12.94 -14.04 4.92
N GLU A 33 14.09 -14.32 5.52
CA GLU A 33 14.35 -14.00 6.93
C GLU A 33 14.97 -12.61 7.03
N ASP A 34 14.26 -11.69 7.67
CA ASP A 34 14.75 -10.36 8.00
C ASP A 34 15.16 -10.31 9.47
N ALA A 35 16.43 -10.62 9.72
CA ALA A 35 17.06 -10.52 11.04
C ALA A 35 17.45 -9.07 11.41
N GLY A 36 17.43 -8.14 10.44
CA GLY A 36 17.80 -6.73 10.64
C GLY A 36 16.65 -5.86 11.18
N SER A 37 15.44 -6.40 11.24
CA SER A 37 14.27 -5.68 11.76
C SER A 37 14.45 -5.29 13.23
N GLN A 38 14.21 -4.01 13.54
CA GLN A 38 14.21 -3.47 14.91
C GLN A 38 13.20 -4.15 15.85
N PHE A 39 12.25 -4.91 15.31
CA PHE A 39 11.22 -5.61 16.07
C PHE A 39 11.54 -7.09 16.33
N GLY A 40 12.78 -7.51 16.01
CA GLY A 40 13.24 -8.90 16.03
C GLY A 40 13.12 -9.55 14.65
N LEU A 41 13.47 -10.85 14.58
CA LEU A 41 13.42 -11.65 13.36
C LEU A 41 12.00 -11.66 12.75
N ARG A 42 11.90 -11.35 11.45
CA ARG A 42 10.66 -11.42 10.68
C ARG A 42 10.80 -12.39 9.52
N LEU A 43 9.70 -13.06 9.20
CA LEU A 43 9.55 -13.94 8.04
C LEU A 43 8.70 -13.17 7.04
N ILE A 44 9.25 -12.91 5.86
CA ILE A 44 8.59 -12.22 4.75
C ILE A 44 8.29 -13.22 3.66
N GLU A 45 7.03 -13.63 3.56
CA GLU A 45 6.52 -14.46 2.49
C GLU A 45 6.15 -13.60 1.30
N LYS A 46 6.50 -13.99 0.08
CA LYS A 46 6.25 -13.18 -1.11
C LYS A 46 5.39 -13.93 -2.10
N TYR A 47 4.29 -13.33 -2.51
CA TYR A 47 3.28 -13.94 -3.36
C TYR A 47 3.19 -13.19 -4.68
N ASP A 48 3.09 -13.94 -5.77
CA ASP A 48 2.72 -13.44 -7.09
C ASP A 48 1.45 -14.12 -7.61
N GLN A 49 1.02 -13.77 -8.82
CA GLN A 49 -0.23 -14.25 -9.41
C GLN A 49 -1.42 -14.06 -8.45
N VAL A 50 -1.43 -12.91 -7.77
CA VAL A 50 -2.38 -12.64 -6.70
C VAL A 50 -3.76 -12.37 -7.28
N GLN A 51 -4.74 -13.07 -6.74
CA GLN A 51 -6.15 -12.80 -6.90
C GLN A 51 -6.75 -12.43 -5.54
N ILE A 52 -7.36 -11.27 -5.46
CA ILE A 52 -7.97 -10.78 -4.23
C ILE A 52 -9.37 -11.35 -4.10
N LEU A 53 -9.63 -12.01 -2.99
CA LEU A 53 -10.94 -12.58 -2.66
C LEU A 53 -11.76 -11.59 -1.83
N GLU A 54 -11.11 -10.90 -0.90
CA GLU A 54 -11.79 -10.00 0.02
C GLU A 54 -10.87 -8.83 0.39
N SER A 55 -11.37 -7.61 0.18
CA SER A 55 -10.70 -6.37 0.56
C SER A 55 -11.74 -5.23 0.63
N PRO A 56 -11.81 -4.43 1.70
CA PRO A 56 -12.65 -3.24 1.81
C PRO A 56 -12.21 -2.10 0.87
N ALA A 57 -11.08 -2.21 0.16
CA ALA A 57 -10.76 -1.30 -0.94
C ALA A 57 -10.18 -2.06 -2.16
N PRO A 58 -10.27 -1.48 -3.37
CA PRO A 58 -9.61 -2.02 -4.55
C PRO A 58 -8.11 -2.25 -4.33
N TRP A 59 -7.63 -3.39 -4.85
CA TRP A 59 -6.23 -3.79 -4.75
C TRP A 59 -5.68 -4.00 -6.16
N PRO A 60 -4.93 -3.02 -6.70
CA PRO A 60 -4.48 -3.04 -8.10
C PRO A 60 -3.23 -3.90 -8.35
N TRP A 61 -2.60 -4.47 -7.32
CA TRP A 61 -1.31 -5.13 -7.45
C TRP A 61 -1.44 -6.64 -7.68
N ALA A 62 -0.57 -7.19 -8.54
CA ALA A 62 -0.48 -8.62 -8.85
C ALA A 62 0.39 -9.41 -7.85
N THR A 63 0.91 -8.75 -6.82
CA THR A 63 1.83 -9.30 -5.82
C THR A 63 1.42 -8.88 -4.42
N ILE A 64 1.76 -9.71 -3.43
CA ILE A 64 1.59 -9.44 -2.00
C ILE A 64 2.79 -10.01 -1.27
N ASP A 65 3.41 -9.22 -0.40
CA ASP A 65 4.35 -9.75 0.59
C ASP A 65 3.63 -9.84 1.93
N ILE A 66 3.73 -10.93 2.69
CA ILE A 66 3.24 -11.06 4.07
C ILE A 66 4.45 -11.02 5.02
N SER A 67 4.52 -10.06 5.95
CA SER A 67 5.58 -10.04 6.97
C SER A 67 5.07 -10.39 8.37
N ILE A 68 5.50 -11.55 8.86
CA ILE A 68 5.12 -12.12 10.15
C ILE A 68 6.31 -12.05 11.11
N LYS A 69 6.10 -11.59 12.34
CA LYS A 69 7.15 -11.65 13.37
C LYS A 69 7.37 -13.11 13.78
N TYR A 70 8.62 -13.56 13.73
CA TYR A 70 8.97 -14.90 14.17
C TYR A 70 8.81 -15.05 15.69
N SER A 71 8.32 -16.21 16.11
CA SER A 71 8.36 -16.67 17.48
C SER A 71 8.31 -18.19 17.50
N ASP A 72 9.05 -18.81 18.41
CA ASP A 72 9.03 -20.24 18.69
C ASP A 72 7.80 -20.70 19.49
N ARG A 73 6.97 -19.77 19.97
CA ARG A 73 5.77 -20.08 20.75
C ARG A 73 4.61 -20.47 19.84
N GLU A 74 3.93 -21.56 20.17
CA GLU A 74 2.77 -22.07 19.42
C GLU A 74 1.61 -21.08 19.39
N GLU A 75 1.38 -20.38 20.49
CA GLU A 75 0.30 -19.38 20.60
C GLU A 75 0.65 -18.02 19.96
N SER A 76 1.80 -17.85 19.32
CA SER A 76 2.15 -16.63 18.60
C SER A 76 1.43 -16.52 17.26
N GLY A 77 1.41 -15.33 16.64
CA GLY A 77 0.89 -15.17 15.27
C GLY A 77 1.60 -16.08 14.26
N TRP A 78 2.92 -16.25 14.38
CA TRP A 78 3.68 -17.21 13.57
C TRP A 78 3.30 -18.66 13.87
N GLY A 79 3.21 -19.03 15.15
CA GLY A 79 2.80 -20.38 15.56
C GLY A 79 1.41 -20.76 15.04
N ARG A 80 0.45 -19.83 15.12
CA ARG A 80 -0.89 -19.95 14.54
C ARG A 80 -0.86 -20.07 13.01
N HIS A 81 -0.04 -19.27 12.33
CA HIS A 81 0.14 -19.37 10.88
C HIS A 81 0.67 -20.76 10.48
N VAL A 82 1.75 -21.24 11.12
CA VAL A 82 2.32 -22.58 10.90
C VAL A 82 1.33 -23.69 11.23
N ALA A 83 0.55 -23.57 12.31
CA ALA A 83 -0.47 -24.54 12.66
C ALA A 83 -1.52 -24.70 11.55
N SER A 84 -1.91 -23.61 10.88
CA SER A 84 -2.84 -23.69 9.73
C SER A 84 -2.24 -24.42 8.53
N ALA A 85 -0.94 -24.25 8.26
CA ALA A 85 -0.25 -25.00 7.21
C ALA A 85 -0.24 -26.52 7.52
N LYS A 86 0.03 -26.88 8.79
CA LYS A 86 0.06 -28.28 9.25
C LYS A 86 -1.30 -28.96 9.08
N VAL A 87 -2.41 -28.27 9.36
CA VAL A 87 -3.77 -28.81 9.16
C VAL A 87 -4.02 -29.20 7.70
N LEU A 88 -3.40 -28.48 6.76
CA LEU A 88 -3.48 -28.77 5.32
C LEU A 88 -2.49 -29.86 4.87
N GLY A 89 -1.74 -30.47 5.79
CA GLY A 89 -0.69 -31.43 5.48
C GLY A 89 0.55 -30.83 4.81
N ILE A 90 0.67 -29.51 4.77
CA ILE A 90 1.82 -28.82 4.15
C ILE A 90 3.04 -29.01 5.05
N ALA A 91 4.15 -29.46 4.46
CA ALA A 91 5.40 -29.70 5.17
C ALA A 91 5.28 -30.65 6.37
N ALA A 92 4.24 -31.49 6.41
CA ALA A 92 3.97 -32.40 7.53
C ALA A 92 5.08 -33.46 7.71
N GLN A 93 5.82 -33.74 6.64
CA GLN A 93 6.92 -34.72 6.62
C GLN A 93 8.29 -34.08 6.39
N ALA A 94 8.38 -32.75 6.45
CA ALA A 94 9.65 -32.07 6.18
C ALA A 94 10.65 -32.33 7.32
N PRO A 95 11.86 -32.86 7.04
CA PRO A 95 12.84 -33.22 8.07
C PRO A 95 13.50 -32.02 8.75
N ASN A 96 13.39 -30.82 8.15
CA ASN A 96 13.96 -29.58 8.67
C ASN A 96 13.26 -28.37 8.06
N LEU A 97 13.55 -27.17 8.60
CA LEU A 97 12.95 -25.91 8.16
C LEU A 97 13.24 -25.59 6.68
N ALA A 98 14.44 -25.91 6.17
CA ALA A 98 14.78 -25.65 4.77
C ALA A 98 13.93 -26.49 3.82
N ALA A 99 13.73 -27.78 4.13
CA ALA A 99 12.85 -28.67 3.38
C ALA A 99 11.38 -28.21 3.45
N ALA A 100 10.92 -27.78 4.63
CA ALA A 100 9.57 -27.25 4.80
C ALA A 100 9.33 -26.01 3.91
N LYS A 101 10.27 -25.06 3.92
CA LYS A 101 10.23 -23.87 3.04
C LYS A 101 10.26 -24.22 1.57
N ALA A 102 11.11 -25.16 1.16
CA ALA A 102 11.20 -25.60 -0.23
C ALA A 102 9.88 -26.24 -0.70
N GLU A 103 9.21 -27.01 0.16
CA GLU A 103 7.89 -27.58 -0.14
C GLU A 103 6.79 -26.53 -0.27
N LEU A 104 6.91 -25.42 0.47
CA LEU A 104 5.96 -24.32 0.43
C LEU A 104 6.05 -23.52 -0.88
N ILE A 105 7.26 -23.23 -1.35
CA ILE A 105 7.52 -22.38 -2.51
C ILE A 105 6.99 -23.00 -3.81
N GLY A 106 6.44 -22.15 -4.68
CA GLY A 106 5.94 -22.47 -6.01
C GLY A 106 4.48 -22.93 -6.05
N LYS A 107 3.87 -23.22 -4.89
CA LYS A 107 2.45 -23.62 -4.79
C LYS A 107 1.54 -22.40 -4.65
N MET A 108 0.29 -22.57 -5.07
CA MET A 108 -0.77 -21.58 -4.86
C MET A 108 -1.52 -21.87 -3.57
N TYR A 109 -1.76 -20.82 -2.79
CA TYR A 109 -2.44 -20.90 -1.52
C TYR A 109 -3.55 -19.87 -1.46
N GLU A 110 -4.64 -20.24 -0.80
CA GLU A 110 -5.60 -19.27 -0.29
C GLU A 110 -5.18 -18.87 1.12
N LEU A 111 -4.95 -17.58 1.32
CA LEU A 111 -4.58 -16.97 2.59
C LEU A 111 -5.73 -16.08 3.06
N ARG A 112 -6.00 -16.09 4.36
CA ARG A 112 -7.01 -15.24 4.99
C ARG A 112 -6.53 -14.71 6.33
N GLN A 113 -6.76 -13.42 6.57
CA GLN A 113 -6.64 -12.81 7.89
C GLN A 113 -7.80 -13.28 8.76
N LYS A 114 -7.48 -13.65 9.99
CA LYS A 114 -8.45 -13.93 11.02
C LYS A 114 -8.11 -13.08 12.23
N ASP A 115 -9.10 -12.35 12.71
CA ASP A 115 -8.99 -11.61 13.96
C ASP A 115 -9.02 -12.62 15.11
N GLU A 116 -7.90 -12.73 15.82
CA GLU A 116 -7.70 -13.72 16.86
C GLU A 116 -6.86 -13.16 18.00
N THR A 117 -7.00 -13.76 19.17
CA THR A 117 -6.06 -13.58 20.26
C THR A 117 -4.83 -14.45 20.04
N TYR A 118 -3.63 -13.92 20.29
CA TYR A 118 -2.38 -14.69 20.16
C TYR A 118 -1.31 -14.18 21.13
N GLY A 119 -0.66 -15.09 21.84
CA GLY A 119 0.39 -14.77 22.80
C GLY A 119 -0.06 -13.85 23.93
N GLU A 120 0.88 -13.49 24.80
CA GLU A 120 0.66 -12.60 25.93
C GLU A 120 1.85 -11.65 26.06
N ASP A 121 1.56 -10.41 26.43
CA ASP A 121 2.59 -9.45 26.81
C ASP A 121 3.27 -9.91 28.09
N ALA A 122 4.58 -10.14 28.03
CA ALA A 122 5.34 -10.70 29.15
C ALA A 122 5.40 -9.77 30.37
N LYS A 123 5.12 -8.47 30.21
CA LYS A 123 5.13 -7.48 31.30
C LYS A 123 3.74 -7.30 31.89
N THR A 124 2.70 -7.25 31.07
CA THR A 124 1.34 -6.94 31.53
C THR A 124 0.44 -8.17 31.69
N GLY A 125 0.83 -9.32 31.12
CA GLY A 125 0.02 -10.53 31.07
C GLY A 125 -1.20 -10.41 30.14
N GLN A 126 -1.35 -9.30 29.41
CA GLN A 126 -2.47 -9.12 28.49
C GLN A 126 -2.27 -9.92 27.22
N THR A 127 -3.30 -10.63 26.79
CA THR A 127 -3.30 -11.34 25.52
C THR A 127 -3.23 -10.35 24.36
N PHE A 128 -2.38 -10.60 23.35
CA PHE A 128 -2.43 -9.77 22.16
C PHE A 128 -3.66 -10.11 21.33
N HIS A 129 -4.22 -9.11 20.66
CA HIS A 129 -5.32 -9.25 19.71
C HIS A 129 -4.89 -8.67 18.37
N GLY A 130 -5.17 -9.38 17.29
CA GLY A 130 -4.93 -8.84 15.96
C GLY A 130 -5.09 -9.86 14.83
N ASP A 131 -4.79 -9.37 13.63
CA ASP A 131 -4.97 -10.11 12.40
C ASP A 131 -3.84 -11.15 12.21
N VAL A 132 -4.21 -12.43 12.20
CA VAL A 132 -3.29 -13.54 11.91
C VAL A 132 -3.58 -14.08 10.52
N TRP A 133 -2.56 -14.17 9.67
CA TRP A 133 -2.67 -14.83 8.37
C TRP A 133 -2.69 -16.33 8.53
N ARG A 134 -3.69 -16.99 7.93
CA ARG A 134 -3.87 -18.44 7.97
C ARG A 134 -3.91 -18.99 6.54
N PHE A 135 -3.28 -20.14 6.33
CA PHE A 135 -3.54 -20.96 5.15
C PHE A 135 -4.94 -21.55 5.26
N VAL A 136 -5.77 -21.32 4.24
CA VAL A 136 -7.14 -21.85 4.15
C VAL A 136 -7.16 -23.14 3.35
N ARG A 137 -6.45 -23.17 2.22
CA ARG A 137 -6.28 -24.36 1.37
C ARG A 137 -5.11 -24.22 0.40
N VAL A 138 -4.66 -25.35 -0.13
CA VAL A 138 -3.75 -25.42 -1.28
C VAL A 138 -4.59 -25.42 -2.57
N VAL A 139 -4.26 -24.54 -3.49
CA VAL A 139 -4.91 -24.43 -4.80
C VAL A 139 -4.12 -25.23 -5.83
N GLN A 140 -4.77 -26.18 -6.50
CA GLN A 140 -4.15 -26.98 -7.55
C GLN A 140 -4.02 -26.17 -8.85
N PRO A 141 -2.85 -26.20 -9.53
CA PRO A 141 -2.70 -25.58 -10.84
C PRO A 141 -3.71 -26.15 -11.85
N GLY A 142 -4.35 -25.28 -12.62
CA GLY A 142 -5.25 -25.69 -13.72
C GLY A 142 -6.67 -26.05 -13.32
N GLN A 143 -7.06 -25.97 -12.04
CA GLN A 143 -8.47 -25.95 -11.70
C GLN A 143 -9.08 -24.63 -12.14
N ALA A 144 -10.07 -24.69 -13.04
CA ALA A 144 -10.87 -23.54 -13.44
C ALA A 144 -11.55 -22.96 -12.21
N GLN A 145 -11.02 -21.85 -11.73
CA GLN A 145 -11.52 -21.22 -10.54
C GLN A 145 -12.57 -20.18 -10.93
N THR A 146 -13.83 -20.58 -10.89
CA THR A 146 -14.95 -19.64 -10.90
C THR A 146 -15.03 -19.00 -9.54
N PHE A 147 -14.28 -17.92 -9.35
CA PHE A 147 -14.42 -17.11 -8.16
C PHE A 147 -15.38 -15.97 -8.39
N PRO A 148 -16.23 -15.65 -7.40
CA PRO A 148 -16.93 -14.39 -7.43
C PRO A 148 -15.89 -13.29 -7.55
N GLN A 149 -16.04 -12.42 -8.55
CA GLN A 149 -15.28 -11.18 -8.64
C GLN A 149 -15.44 -10.46 -7.29
N PRO A 150 -14.36 -9.87 -6.73
CA PRO A 150 -14.47 -9.12 -5.49
C PRO A 150 -15.57 -8.07 -5.67
N GLN A 151 -16.65 -8.23 -4.90
CA GLN A 151 -17.68 -7.21 -4.81
C GLN A 151 -17.09 -6.11 -3.93
N TYR A 152 -16.38 -5.18 -4.55
CA TYR A 152 -16.05 -3.94 -3.88
C TYR A 152 -17.39 -3.28 -3.53
N ALA A 153 -17.68 -3.15 -2.24
CA ALA A 153 -18.77 -2.30 -1.80
C ALA A 153 -18.49 -0.91 -2.41
N GLN A 154 -19.32 -0.48 -3.36
CA GLN A 154 -19.23 0.88 -3.83
C GLN A 154 -19.45 1.77 -2.60
N PRO A 155 -18.58 2.76 -2.33
CA PRO A 155 -18.81 3.67 -1.23
C PRO A 155 -20.21 4.26 -1.41
N GLN A 156 -21.10 4.04 -0.44
CA GLN A 156 -22.38 4.72 -0.43
C GLN A 156 -22.10 6.23 -0.48
N PRO A 157 -22.70 6.97 -1.43
CA PRO A 157 -22.52 8.41 -1.47
C PRO A 157 -22.90 8.98 -0.11
N THR A 158 -21.95 9.61 0.57
CA THR A 158 -22.19 10.27 1.84
C THR A 158 -23.28 11.32 1.61
N PRO A 159 -24.37 11.33 2.40
CA PRO A 159 -25.36 12.39 2.31
C PRO A 159 -24.68 13.74 2.45
N VAL A 160 -24.86 14.60 1.45
CA VAL A 160 -24.32 15.96 1.46
C VAL A 160 -25.00 16.69 2.62
N GLN A 161 -24.27 16.94 3.71
CA GLN A 161 -24.80 17.78 4.79
C GLN A 161 -24.95 19.22 4.28
N PRO A 162 -26.07 19.91 4.55
CA PRO A 162 -26.23 21.32 4.23
C PRO A 162 -25.10 22.13 4.88
N VAL A 163 -24.36 22.85 4.05
CA VAL A 163 -23.29 23.75 4.51
C VAL A 163 -23.94 24.86 5.34
N GLY A 164 -23.64 24.89 6.63
CA GLY A 164 -24.04 26.00 7.50
C GLY A 164 -23.33 27.31 7.13
N PRO A 165 -23.87 28.48 7.52
CA PRO A 165 -23.31 29.78 7.18
C PRO A 165 -21.87 29.94 7.71
N GLN A 166 -20.93 30.21 6.79
CA GLN A 166 -19.53 30.47 7.10
C GLN A 166 -19.38 31.81 7.82
N VAL A 167 -18.76 31.79 9.01
CA VAL A 167 -18.36 32.98 9.75
C VAL A 167 -17.06 33.52 9.16
N ALA A 168 -17.05 34.81 8.80
CA ALA A 168 -15.91 35.51 8.23
C ALA A 168 -14.73 35.57 9.21
N ILE A 169 -13.55 35.15 8.75
CA ILE A 169 -12.28 35.24 9.50
C ILE A 169 -11.62 36.59 9.17
N PRO A 170 -11.17 37.39 10.15
CA PRO A 170 -10.51 38.67 9.90
C PRO A 170 -9.08 38.51 9.35
N ALA A 171 -8.71 39.45 8.47
CA ALA A 171 -7.44 39.53 7.78
C ALA A 171 -6.25 39.76 8.72
N GLN A 172 -5.17 38.99 8.54
CA GLN A 172 -3.89 39.21 9.21
C GLN A 172 -2.99 40.16 8.40
N GLN A 173 -2.29 41.04 9.12
CA GLN A 173 -1.33 42.02 8.59
C GLN A 173 0.05 41.38 8.29
N PRO A 174 0.85 41.96 7.37
CA PRO A 174 2.17 41.43 7.01
C PRO A 174 3.26 41.86 7.99
N VAL A 175 4.14 40.93 8.36
CA VAL A 175 5.41 41.18 9.08
C VAL A 175 6.61 41.18 8.11
N ALA A 176 7.58 42.03 8.44
CA ALA A 176 8.71 42.46 7.60
C ALA A 176 9.73 41.36 7.25
N GLN A 177 10.28 41.46 6.04
CA GLN A 177 11.31 40.57 5.47
C GLN A 177 12.73 41.02 5.86
N THR A 178 13.56 40.05 6.26
CA THR A 178 15.02 40.17 6.32
C THR A 178 15.66 39.79 4.97
N GLN A 179 16.64 40.58 4.54
CA GLN A 179 17.38 40.38 3.29
C GLN A 179 18.42 39.25 3.40
N SER A 180 18.54 38.46 2.34
CA SER A 180 19.61 37.49 2.07
C SER A 180 19.87 37.41 0.56
N PRO A 181 21.07 36.97 0.12
CA PRO A 181 21.76 37.53 -1.05
C PRO A 181 21.38 36.94 -2.42
N ALA A 182 21.53 37.80 -3.44
CA ALA A 182 21.69 37.60 -4.89
C ALA A 182 20.95 36.42 -5.59
N PRO A 183 19.97 36.71 -6.49
CA PRO A 183 19.28 35.68 -7.26
C PRO A 183 20.14 35.10 -8.39
N ALA A 184 20.11 33.77 -8.51
CA ALA A 184 20.39 33.06 -9.75
C ALA A 184 19.29 33.35 -10.80
N PRO A 185 19.54 33.13 -12.11
CA PRO A 185 18.65 33.58 -13.19
C PRO A 185 17.21 33.07 -13.02
N ALA A 186 16.24 33.98 -13.17
CA ALA A 186 14.82 33.69 -13.03
C ALA A 186 14.31 32.74 -14.15
N PRO A 187 13.62 31.65 -13.81
CA PRO A 187 12.80 30.89 -14.76
C PRO A 187 11.68 31.80 -15.31
N GLN A 188 11.48 31.74 -16.62
CA GLN A 188 10.42 32.48 -17.32
C GLN A 188 9.04 32.13 -16.75
N ALA A 189 8.18 33.14 -16.58
CA ALA A 189 6.81 32.99 -16.12
C ALA A 189 6.02 32.07 -17.05
N THR A 190 5.67 30.88 -16.54
CA THR A 190 4.82 29.90 -17.21
C THR A 190 3.37 30.38 -17.19
N GLY A 191 2.71 30.40 -18.35
CA GLY A 191 1.27 30.57 -18.44
C GLY A 191 0.55 29.51 -17.61
N GLY A 192 -0.55 29.89 -16.97
CA GLY A 192 -1.27 29.04 -16.03
C GLY A 192 -1.60 27.66 -16.62
N LEU A 193 -1.41 26.61 -15.82
CA LEU A 193 -1.67 25.23 -16.24
C LEU A 193 -3.17 25.07 -16.57
N ASN A 194 -3.50 24.80 -17.84
CA ASN A 194 -4.85 24.43 -18.22
C ASN A 194 -5.22 23.08 -17.59
N LEU A 195 -6.17 23.08 -16.65
CA LEU A 195 -6.59 21.86 -15.94
C LEU A 195 -7.43 20.91 -16.80
N THR A 196 -7.82 21.33 -18.00
CA THR A 196 -8.53 20.48 -18.95
C THR A 196 -7.57 19.38 -19.45
N PRO A 197 -7.95 18.09 -19.34
CA PRO A 197 -7.10 17.00 -19.80
C PRO A 197 -6.92 17.06 -21.33
N ASP A 198 -5.68 16.93 -21.80
CA ASP A 198 -5.32 16.95 -23.23
C ASP A 198 -4.68 15.60 -23.61
N PRO A 199 -5.00 15.01 -24.77
CA PRO A 199 -4.37 13.75 -25.21
C PRO A 199 -2.85 13.85 -25.40
N SER A 200 -2.30 15.04 -25.61
CA SER A 200 -0.86 15.30 -25.70
C SER A 200 -0.17 15.40 -24.33
N ASP A 201 -0.93 15.44 -23.23
CA ASP A 201 -0.36 15.52 -21.88
C ASP A 201 0.62 14.38 -21.64
N THR A 202 1.75 14.69 -21.01
CA THR A 202 2.62 13.67 -20.43
C THR A 202 1.98 13.07 -19.18
N ALA A 203 2.44 11.91 -18.72
CA ALA A 203 1.97 11.29 -17.49
C ALA A 203 2.07 12.24 -16.28
N ALA A 204 3.17 12.98 -16.16
CA ALA A 204 3.37 13.97 -15.11
C ALA A 204 2.40 15.14 -15.19
N ILE A 205 2.16 15.69 -16.39
CA ILE A 205 1.21 16.78 -16.59
C ILE A 205 -0.21 16.29 -16.25
N ARG A 206 -0.57 15.09 -16.73
CA ARG A 206 -1.86 14.45 -16.46
C ARG A 206 -2.09 14.26 -14.96
N ALA A 207 -1.11 13.72 -14.26
CA ALA A 207 -1.15 13.51 -12.82
C ALA A 207 -1.27 14.82 -12.03
N LYS A 208 -0.56 15.87 -12.46
CA LYS A 208 -0.67 17.21 -11.88
C LYS A 208 -2.06 17.80 -12.07
N LYS A 209 -2.63 17.70 -13.28
CA LYS A 209 -4.01 18.17 -13.56
C LYS A 209 -5.03 17.43 -12.70
N LEU A 210 -4.90 16.11 -12.56
CA LEU A 210 -5.78 15.28 -11.73
C LEU A 210 -5.69 15.61 -10.23
N LEU A 211 -4.58 16.16 -9.76
CA LEU A 211 -4.34 16.48 -8.35
C LEU A 211 -5.15 17.68 -7.85
N ASN A 212 -5.52 18.60 -8.74
CA ASN A 212 -6.18 19.85 -8.34
C ASN A 212 -7.56 19.60 -7.70
N GLY A 213 -7.75 20.09 -6.48
CA GLY A 213 -8.98 19.98 -5.72
C GLY A 213 -9.23 18.61 -5.09
N ARG A 214 -8.23 17.72 -5.02
CA ARG A 214 -8.38 16.37 -4.46
C ARG A 214 -7.53 16.16 -3.21
N ALA A 215 -8.03 15.36 -2.28
CA ALA A 215 -7.21 14.79 -1.21
C ALA A 215 -6.27 13.69 -1.77
N LEU A 216 -5.24 13.31 -1.01
CA LEU A 216 -4.24 12.33 -1.46
C LEU A 216 -4.86 10.99 -1.89
N ASN A 217 -5.76 10.44 -1.08
CA ASN A 217 -6.44 9.18 -1.34
C ASN A 217 -7.35 9.25 -2.58
N GLU A 218 -8.08 10.35 -2.75
CA GLU A 218 -8.93 10.59 -3.93
C GLU A 218 -8.10 10.72 -5.21
N TRP A 219 -6.94 11.39 -5.11
CA TRP A 219 -6.01 11.53 -6.23
C TRP A 219 -5.38 10.20 -6.60
N LEU A 220 -4.88 9.42 -5.62
CA LEU A 220 -4.32 8.09 -5.87
C LEU A 220 -5.34 7.18 -6.57
N GLY A 221 -6.60 7.22 -6.14
CA GLY A 221 -7.67 6.43 -6.76
C GLY A 221 -7.88 6.72 -8.25
N VAL A 222 -7.71 7.98 -8.69
CA VAL A 222 -7.87 8.35 -10.12
C VAL A 222 -6.56 8.29 -10.91
N ALA A 223 -5.43 8.65 -10.30
CA ALA A 223 -4.14 8.67 -10.96
C ALA A 223 -3.65 7.26 -11.30
N LEU A 224 -3.90 6.28 -10.42
CA LEU A 224 -3.46 4.90 -10.62
C LEU A 224 -4.26 4.12 -11.67
N ILE A 225 -5.45 4.61 -12.05
CA ILE A 225 -6.28 4.01 -13.10
C ILE A 225 -6.22 4.78 -14.43
N ASP A 226 -5.59 5.96 -14.48
CA ASP A 226 -5.46 6.74 -15.71
C ASP A 226 -4.47 6.05 -16.67
N ASP A 227 -4.94 5.75 -17.88
CA ASP A 227 -4.17 4.99 -18.88
C ASP A 227 -2.87 5.69 -19.29
N ARG A 228 -2.85 7.03 -19.31
CA ARG A 228 -1.65 7.79 -19.69
C ARG A 228 -0.59 7.73 -18.60
N ILE A 229 -1.00 7.77 -17.33
CA ILE A 229 -0.11 7.60 -16.18
C ILE A 229 0.41 6.15 -16.12
N LYS A 230 -0.47 5.17 -16.31
CA LYS A 230 -0.10 3.74 -16.34
C LYS A 230 0.83 3.37 -17.49
N ALA A 231 0.71 4.05 -18.64
CA ALA A 231 1.57 3.83 -19.80
C ALA A 231 3.02 4.30 -19.57
N ASP A 232 3.32 5.03 -18.49
CA ASP A 232 4.66 5.46 -18.11
C ASP A 232 5.11 4.76 -16.80
N PRO A 233 5.77 3.59 -16.88
CA PRO A 233 6.21 2.83 -15.72
C PRO A 233 7.20 3.57 -14.83
N ALA A 234 8.01 4.48 -15.39
CA ALA A 234 8.97 5.26 -14.62
C ALA A 234 8.24 6.31 -13.78
N PHE A 235 7.25 6.97 -14.38
CA PHE A 235 6.45 7.98 -13.71
C PHE A 235 5.49 7.40 -12.67
N ILE A 236 4.79 6.29 -12.95
CA ILE A 236 3.81 5.73 -12.00
C ILE A 236 4.44 5.34 -10.65
N ASN A 237 5.73 4.97 -10.63
CA ASN A 237 6.47 4.74 -9.39
C ASN A 237 6.55 5.99 -8.51
N SER A 238 6.69 7.18 -9.11
CA SER A 238 6.68 8.46 -8.39
C SER A 238 5.31 8.85 -7.81
N VAL A 239 4.24 8.29 -8.37
CA VAL A 239 2.87 8.40 -7.84
C VAL A 239 2.71 7.49 -6.62
N TYR A 240 3.20 6.25 -6.69
CA TYR A 240 3.14 5.28 -5.59
C TYR A 240 3.94 5.71 -4.35
N ASP A 241 5.18 6.15 -4.53
CA ASP A 241 6.05 6.58 -3.43
C ASP A 241 5.80 8.03 -2.99
N GLN A 242 4.84 8.71 -3.63
CA GLN A 242 4.46 10.11 -3.40
C GLN A 242 5.58 11.12 -3.66
N SER A 243 6.72 10.71 -4.22
CA SER A 243 7.83 11.61 -4.56
C SER A 243 7.44 12.67 -5.58
N PHE A 244 6.47 12.36 -6.45
CA PHE A 244 5.87 13.34 -7.35
C PHE A 244 5.22 14.49 -6.59
N ILE A 245 4.33 14.19 -5.63
CA ILE A 245 3.66 15.23 -4.83
C ILE A 245 4.68 15.98 -3.97
N VAL A 246 5.63 15.27 -3.35
CA VAL A 246 6.71 15.90 -2.56
C VAL A 246 7.49 16.88 -3.43
N GLY A 247 7.87 16.49 -4.65
CA GLY A 247 8.55 17.36 -5.61
C GLY A 247 7.72 18.58 -6.02
N LEU A 248 6.42 18.41 -6.24
CA LEU A 248 5.50 19.51 -6.54
C LEU A 248 5.36 20.50 -5.37
N LYS A 249 5.28 20.00 -4.12
CA LYS A 249 5.25 20.85 -2.92
C LYS A 249 6.58 21.60 -2.73
N ALA A 250 7.71 20.89 -2.87
CA ALA A 250 9.04 21.47 -2.71
C ALA A 250 9.33 22.56 -3.75
N SER A 251 8.81 22.41 -4.96
CA SER A 251 8.91 23.41 -6.04
C SER A 251 7.85 24.52 -5.97
N GLY A 252 6.96 24.51 -4.97
CA GLY A 252 5.88 25.49 -4.83
C GLY A 252 4.78 25.38 -5.89
N GLN A 253 4.77 24.31 -6.69
CA GLN A 253 3.79 24.09 -7.75
C GLN A 253 2.46 23.55 -7.24
N VAL A 254 2.41 23.06 -6.00
CA VAL A 254 1.20 22.60 -5.33
C VAL A 254 1.23 23.04 -3.88
N THR A 255 0.08 23.52 -3.40
CA THR A 255 -0.16 23.78 -1.97
C THR A 255 -1.21 22.81 -1.44
N GLN A 256 -1.14 22.49 -0.16
CA GLN A 256 -2.15 21.67 0.52
C GLN A 256 -3.00 22.59 1.40
N GLY A 257 -4.29 22.63 1.14
CA GLY A 257 -5.26 23.40 1.92
C GLY A 257 -5.47 22.82 3.31
N ALA A 258 -6.12 23.61 4.18
CA ALA A 258 -6.51 23.18 5.53
C ALA A 258 -7.52 22.01 5.51
N ASP A 259 -8.26 21.85 4.41
CA ASP A 259 -9.16 20.72 4.13
C ASP A 259 -8.41 19.45 3.68
N GLY A 260 -7.08 19.49 3.63
CA GLY A 260 -6.23 18.39 3.19
C GLY A 260 -6.17 18.19 1.68
N LYS A 261 -6.86 19.03 0.89
CA LYS A 261 -6.89 18.95 -0.56
C LYS A 261 -5.72 19.69 -1.19
N PHE A 262 -5.22 19.16 -2.29
CA PHE A 262 -4.13 19.79 -3.04
C PHE A 262 -4.69 20.81 -4.03
N GLN A 263 -4.06 21.98 -4.11
CA GLN A 263 -4.33 23.01 -5.10
C GLN A 263 -3.09 23.20 -5.95
N VAL A 264 -3.24 23.12 -7.26
CA VAL A 264 -2.13 23.36 -8.19
C VAL A 264 -1.94 24.85 -8.34
N VAL A 265 -0.74 25.32 -8.03
CA VAL A 265 -0.35 26.72 -8.22
C VAL A 265 0.03 26.89 -9.69
N SER A 266 -0.80 27.65 -10.40
CA SER A 266 -0.65 28.03 -11.80
C SER A 266 0.31 29.19 -11.98
#